data_AF-A0A2E7FAZ2-F1
#
_entry.id   AF-A0A2E7FAZ2-F1
#
_cell.length_a   1.000
_cell.length_b   1.000
_cell.length_c   1.000
_cell.angle_alpha   90.00
_cell.angle_beta   90.00
_cell.angle_gamma   90.00
#
_symmetry.space_group_name_H-M   'P 1'
#
loop_
_entity.id
_entity.type
_entity.pdbx_description
1 polymer ?
#
loop_
_entity_poly.entity_id
_entity_poly.type
_entity_poly.pdbx_seq_one_letter_code
_entity_poly.pdbx_strand_id
1 'polypeptide(L)' 'MATQDLIEQLTVQSDVIRRLIQEAEASVDEEQQFLLYGAARNECDKFSRSLRSYLSRKLPGHQLNAA' A
#
# COMPACT_ATOMS: atom_id res chain seq x y z
N MET A 1 4.52 -19.63 9.96
CA MET A 1 3.72 -18.66 10.71
C MET A 1 4.02 -17.23 10.25
N ALA A 2 5.26 -16.71 10.35
CA ALA A 2 5.61 -15.33 9.95
C ALA A 2 5.24 -14.84 8.53
N THR A 3 5.02 -15.74 7.56
CA THR A 3 4.57 -15.37 6.20
C THR A 3 3.08 -15.06 6.13
N GLN A 4 2.26 -15.76 6.91
CA GLN A 4 0.81 -15.62 6.89
C GLN A 4 0.41 -14.29 7.55
N ASP A 5 1.06 -13.97 8.67
CA ASP A 5 0.92 -12.68 9.37
C ASP A 5 1.29 -11.49 8.46
N LEU A 6 2.28 -11.64 7.57
CA LEU A 6 2.69 -10.57 6.65
C LEU A 6 1.70 -10.36 5.50
N ILE A 7 1.10 -11.44 4.98
CA ILE A 7 0.06 -11.34 3.96
C ILE A 7 -1.17 -10.63 4.56
N GLU A 8 -1.59 -11.00 5.77
CA GLU A 8 -2.69 -10.34 6.47
C GLU A 8 -2.41 -8.85 6.70
N GLN A 9 -1.20 -8.49 7.11
CA GLN A 9 -0.79 -7.09 7.24
C GLN A 9 -0.84 -6.33 5.91
N LEU A 10 -0.37 -6.94 4.81
CA LEU A 10 -0.43 -6.34 3.47
C LEU A 10 -1.89 -6.15 3.03
N THR A 11 -2.78 -7.12 3.29
CA THR A 11 -4.21 -7.00 3.00
C THR A 11 -4.83 -5.83 3.76
N VAL A 12 -4.58 -5.73 5.07
CA VAL A 12 -5.07 -4.62 5.90
C VAL A 12 -4.55 -3.27 5.38
N GLN A 13 -3.27 -3.19 5.01
CA GLN A 13 -2.70 -1.96 4.43
C GLN A 13 -3.38 -1.59 3.11
N SER A 14 -3.69 -2.56 2.25
CA SER A 14 -4.39 -2.30 0.99
C SER A 14 -5.80 -1.75 1.20
N ASP A 15 -6.50 -2.22 2.24
CA ASP A 15 -7.82 -1.70 2.62
C ASP A 15 -7.74 -0.27 3.15
N VAL A 16 -6.71 0.07 3.93
CA VAL A 16 -6.48 1.43 4.41
C VAL A 16 -6.25 2.40 3.25
N ILE A 17 -5.38 2.03 2.30
CA ILE A 17 -5.13 2.82 1.08
C ILE A 17 -6.43 3.07 0.33
N ARG A 18 -7.24 2.02 0.13
CA ARG A 18 -8.53 2.14 -0.57
C ARG A 18 -9.46 3.13 0.14
N ARG A 19 -9.56 3.05 1.48
CA ARG A 19 -10.42 3.96 2.27
C ARG A 19 -9.97 5.41 2.15
N LEU A 20 -8.66 5.68 2.23
CA LEU A 20 -8.12 7.03 2.08
C LEU A 20 -8.45 7.63 0.71
N ILE A 21 -8.36 6.83 -0.35
CA ILE A 21 -8.74 7.26 -1.71
C ILE A 21 -10.24 7.53 -1.80
N GLN A 22 -11.07 6.64 -1.27
CA GLN A 22 -12.53 6.81 -1.28
C GLN A 22 -12.98 8.04 -0.48
N GLU A 23 -12.35 8.29 0.67
CA GLU A 23 -12.61 9.48 1.48
C GLU A 23 -12.15 10.75 0.77
N ALA A 24 -11.03 10.71 0.03
CA ALA A 24 -10.59 11.83 -0.78
C ALA A 24 -11.59 12.11 -1.92
N GLU A 25 -11.99 11.08 -2.66
CA GLU A 25 -12.96 11.20 -3.76
C GLU A 25 -14.34 11.71 -3.29
N ALA A 26 -14.73 11.39 -2.05
CA ALA A 26 -15.97 11.87 -1.45
C ALA A 26 -15.87 13.28 -0.84
N SER A 27 -14.66 13.79 -0.60
CA SER A 27 -14.45 15.12 -0.04
C SER A 27 -14.76 16.21 -1.07
N VAL A 28 -15.43 17.27 -0.62
CA VAL A 28 -15.66 18.50 -1.41
C VAL A 28 -14.64 19.60 -1.10
N ASP A 29 -13.82 19.40 -0.06
CA ASP A 29 -12.75 20.30 0.34
C ASP A 29 -11.43 19.86 -0.34
N GLU A 30 -10.87 20.75 -1.18
CA GLU A 30 -9.63 20.52 -1.91
C GLU A 30 -8.41 20.33 -0.99
N GLU A 31 -8.37 21.02 0.16
CA GLU A 31 -7.27 20.87 1.12
C GLU A 31 -7.33 19.48 1.77
N GLN A 32 -8.53 19.07 2.18
CA GLN A 32 -8.76 17.73 2.71
C GLN A 32 -8.46 16.64 1.66
N GLN A 33 -8.85 16.84 0.40
CA GLN A 33 -8.49 15.94 -0.71
C GLN A 33 -6.98 15.80 -0.85
N PHE A 34 -6.25 16.91 -0.87
CA PHE A 34 -4.79 16.91 -0.98
C PHE A 34 -4.13 16.13 0.16
N LEU A 35 -4.59 16.33 1.39
CA LEU A 35 -4.07 15.61 2.56
C LEU A 35 -4.35 14.11 2.49
N LEU A 36 -5.57 13.71 2.12
CA LEU A 36 -5.98 12.30 2.03
C LEU A 36 -5.24 11.57 0.90
N TYR A 37 -5.10 12.18 -0.29
CA TYR A 37 -4.28 11.62 -1.36
C TYR A 37 -2.81 11.55 -0.99
N GLY A 38 -2.29 12.56 -0.28
CA GLY A 38 -0.93 12.54 0.26
C GLY A 38 -0.70 11.38 1.24
N ALA A 39 -1.66 11.14 2.13
CA ALA A 39 -1.63 10.00 3.05
C ALA A 39 -1.71 8.66 2.30
N ALA A 40 -2.63 8.53 1.34
CA ALA A 40 -2.78 7.34 0.52
C ALA A 40 -1.49 7.01 -0.25
N ARG A 41 -0.84 8.03 -0.84
CA ARG A 41 0.45 7.87 -1.52
C ARG A 41 1.53 7.34 -0.58
N ASN A 42 1.65 7.92 0.62
CA ASN A 42 2.64 7.48 1.60
C ASN A 42 2.42 6.02 2.02
N GLU A 43 1.17 5.60 2.20
CA GLU A 43 0.83 4.21 2.51
C GLU A 43 1.08 3.27 1.31
N CYS A 44 0.80 3.70 0.07
CA CYS A 44 1.16 2.97 -1.15
C CYS A 44 2.67 2.72 -1.24
N ASP A 45 3.51 3.71 -0.91
CA ASP A 45 4.97 3.58 -0.94
C ASP A 45 5.48 2.60 0.12
N LYS A 46 4.85 2.58 1.30
CA LYS A 46 5.15 1.60 2.36
C LYS A 46 4.71 0.20 1.93
N PHE A 47 3.47 0.06 1.47
CA PHE A 47 2.91 -1.20 0.98
C PHE A 47 3.78 -1.80 -0.13
N SER A 48 4.16 -1.00 -1.12
CA SER A 48 5.00 -1.43 -2.25
C SER A 48 6.39 -1.92 -1.80
N ARG A 49 6.97 -1.29 -0.78
CA ARG A 49 8.26 -1.73 -0.19
C ARG A 49 8.10 -3.05 0.57
N SER A 50 7.06 -3.17 1.41
CA SER A 50 6.76 -4.39 2.15
C SER A 50 6.46 -5.56 1.22
N LEU A 51 5.67 -5.33 0.17
CA LEU A 51 5.35 -6.34 -0.83
C LEU A 51 6.59 -6.79 -1.61
N ARG A 52 7.44 -5.86 -2.07
CA ARG A 52 8.72 -6.21 -2.72
C ARG A 52 9.64 -7.00 -1.81
N SER A 53 9.73 -6.63 -0.52
CA SER A 53 10.51 -7.38 0.47
C SER A 53 9.94 -8.78 0.72
N TYR A 54 8.62 -8.93 0.71
CA TYR A 54 7.97 -10.23 0.83
C TYR A 54 8.28 -11.12 -0.38
N LEU A 55 8.07 -10.59 -1.58
CA LEU A 55 8.26 -11.32 -2.81
C LEU A 55 9.74 -11.67 -3.06
N SER A 56 10.70 -10.83 -2.63
CA SER A 56 12.14 -11.14 -2.72
C SER A 56 12.61 -12.29 -1.85
N ARG A 57 11.86 -12.60 -0.79
CA ARG A 57 12.10 -13.81 0.02
C ARG A 57 11.51 -15.06 -0.61
N LYS A 58 10.64 -14.92 -1.62
CA LYS A 58 9.91 -16.02 -2.28
C LYS A 58 10.34 -16.25 -3.72
N LEU A 59 10.85 -15.24 -4.40
CA LEU A 59 11.23 -15.25 -5.81
C LEU A 59 12.66 -14.72 -5.99
N PRO A 60 13.44 -15.26 -6.94
CA PRO A 60 14.74 -14.73 -7.31
C PRO A 60 14.64 -13.23 -7.68
N GLY A 61 15.54 -12.40 -7.14
CA GLY A 61 15.45 -10.93 -7.20
C GLY A 61 15.37 -10.31 -8.61
N HIS A 62 15.77 -11.03 -9.66
CA HIS A 62 15.66 -10.57 -11.05
C HIS A 62 14.22 -10.50 -11.58
N GLN A 63 13.26 -11.15 -10.92
CA GLN A 63 11.85 -11.12 -11.32
C GLN A 63 11.05 -9.98 -10.66
N LEU A 64 11.65 -9.23 -9.72
CA LEU A 64 10.95 -8.22 -8.91
C LEU A 64 11.14 -6.79 -9.39
N ASN A 65 12.17 -6.56 -10.20
CA ASN A 65 12.50 -5.24 -10.75
C ASN A 65 11.96 -5.05 -12.18
N ALA A 66 11.17 -5.99 -12.69
CA ALA A 66 10.63 -5.98 -14.05
C ALA A 66 9.16 -5.54 -14.14
N ALA A 67 8.54 -5.18 -13.02
CA ALA A 67 7.17 -4.67 -12.91
C ALA A 67 7.17 -3.25 -12.34
#